data_AF-A0A432XYY6-F1
#
_entry.id   AF-A0A432XYY6-F1
#
_cell.length_a   1.000
_cell.length_b   1.000
_cell.length_c   1.000
_cell.angle_alpha   90.00
_cell.angle_beta   90.00
_cell.angle_gamma   90.00
#
_symmetry.space_group_name_H-M   'P 1'
#
loop_
_entity.id
_entity.type
_entity.pdbx_description
1 polymer ?
#
loop_
_entity_poly.entity_id
_entity_poly.type
_entity_poly.pdbx_seq_one_letter_code
_entity_poly.pdbx_strand_id
1 'polypeptide(L)' 'MMKLSNNKRINKLVKDLIKKGWCIKKGTKHHKLVSPEGFTTTIPSTPSDWRAGTNFAKDIKRIQARRHT' A
#
# COMPACT_ATOMS: atom_id res chain seq x y z
N MET A 1 -13.36 7.10 8.60
CA MET A 1 -12.00 6.73 8.12
C MET A 1 -12.09 6.33 6.66
N MET A 2 -11.26 6.88 5.76
CA MET A 2 -11.34 6.60 4.31
C MET A 2 -11.06 5.12 3.99
N LYS A 3 -11.83 4.57 3.05
CA LYS A 3 -11.63 3.23 2.49
C LYS A 3 -10.78 3.36 1.22
N LEU A 4 -9.60 2.74 1.22
CA LEU A 4 -8.63 2.84 0.10
C LEU A 4 -8.65 1.60 -0.80
N SER A 5 -9.15 0.48 -0.27
CA SER A 5 -9.32 -0.77 -1.02
C SER A 5 -10.57 -1.52 -0.53
N ASN A 6 -11.22 -2.23 -1.44
CA ASN A 6 -12.28 -3.20 -1.12
C ASN A 6 -11.73 -4.48 -0.48
N ASN A 7 -10.44 -4.77 -0.66
CA ASN A 7 -9.80 -5.89 0.04
C ASN A 7 -9.48 -5.49 1.49
N LYS A 8 -10.13 -6.17 2.46
CA LYS A 8 -9.98 -5.87 3.89
C LYS A 8 -8.53 -5.95 4.37
N ARG A 9 -7.74 -6.89 3.84
CA ARG A 9 -6.34 -7.08 4.20
C ARG A 9 -5.47 -5.92 3.72
N ILE A 10 -5.66 -5.48 2.47
CA ILE A 10 -4.96 -4.31 1.91
C ILE A 10 -5.33 -3.05 2.69
N ASN A 11 -6.63 -2.83 2.93
CA ASN A 11 -7.10 -1.65 3.65
C ASN A 11 -6.55 -1.59 5.08
N LYS A 12 -6.47 -2.74 5.78
CA LYS A 12 -5.84 -2.82 7.11
C LYS A 12 -4.34 -2.50 7.04
N LEU A 13 -3.61 -3.16 6.13
CA LEU A 13 -2.18 -2.98 5.98
C LEU A 13 -1.81 -1.51 5.67
N VAL A 14 -2.55 -0.87 4.77
CA VAL A 14 -2.34 0.54 4.43
C VAL A 14 -2.54 1.44 5.65
N LYS A 15 -3.59 1.22 6.45
CA LYS A 15 -3.83 1.98 7.69
C LYS A 15 -2.70 1.81 8.69
N ASP A 16 -2.20 0.60 8.86
CA ASP A 16 -1.09 0.31 9.77
C ASP A 16 0.21 0.97 9.28
N LEU A 17 0.44 1.05 7.97
CA LEU A 17 1.60 1.73 7.40
C LEU A 17 1.52 3.26 7.56
N ILE A 18 0.32 3.84 7.40
CA ILE A 18 0.13 5.29 7.62
C ILE A 18 0.46 5.68 9.05
N LYS A 19 0.04 4.86 10.03
CA LYS A 19 0.43 5.03 11.44
C LYS A 19 1.95 4.96 11.67
N LYS A 20 2.69 4.29 10.78
CA LYS A 20 4.15 4.18 10.79
C LYS A 20 4.85 5.26 9.97
N GLY A 21 4.14 6.34 9.61
CA GLY A 21 4.69 7.48 8.87
C GLY A 21 4.67 7.35 7.35
N TRP A 22 3.94 6.39 6.79
CA TRP A 22 3.72 6.33 5.34
C TRP A 22 2.63 7.34 4.93
N CYS A 23 2.78 7.91 3.74
CA CYS A 23 1.85 8.91 3.21
C CYS A 23 1.01 8.36 2.07
N ILE A 24 -0.18 8.91 1.86
CA ILE A 24 -1.00 8.61 0.67
C ILE A 24 -0.88 9.77 -0.31
N LYS A 25 -0.64 9.47 -1.57
CA LYS A 25 -0.76 10.41 -2.68
C LYS A 25 -1.96 10.04 -3.55
N LYS A 26 -2.83 11.00 -3.84
CA LYS A 26 -3.93 10.79 -4.80
C LYS A 26 -3.33 10.57 -6.19
N GLY A 27 -3.73 9.48 -6.83
CA GLY A 27 -3.53 9.28 -8.27
C GLY A 27 -4.87 9.45 -9.00
N THR A 28 -4.83 9.43 -10.33
CA THR A 28 -6.02 9.58 -11.18
C THR A 28 -7.01 8.44 -11.01
N LYS A 29 -6.53 7.18 -10.97
CA LYS A 29 -7.36 5.97 -10.84
C LYS A 29 -7.20 5.26 -9.49
N HIS A 30 -5.97 5.19 -8.99
CA HIS A 30 -5.62 4.50 -7.76
C HIS A 30 -4.78 5.43 -6.87
N HIS A 31 -5.04 5.38 -5.56
CA HIS A 31 -4.17 6.05 -4.59
C HIS A 31 -2.80 5.36 -4.58
N LYS A 32 -1.75 6.14 -4.36
CA LYS A 32 -0.40 5.63 -4.14
C LYS A 32 -0.06 5.72 -2.67
N LEU A 33 0.65 4.72 -2.17
CA LEU A 33 1.27 4.73 -0.85
C LEU A 33 2.75 5.09 -1.03
N VAL A 34 3.21 6.05 -0.25
CA VAL A 34 4.58 6.59 -0.27
C VAL A 34 5.23 6.23 1.06
N SER A 35 6.35 5.52 1.00
CA SER A 35 7.17 5.18 2.17
C SER A 35 7.91 6.42 2.70
N PRO A 36 8.35 6.41 3.97
CA PRO A 36 9.17 7.49 4.53
C PRO A 36 10.44 7.78 3.72
N GLU A 37 11.00 6.77 3.05
CA GLU A 37 12.19 6.86 2.20
C GLU A 37 11.89 7.32 0.76
N GLY A 38 10.64 7.72 0.48
CA GLY A 38 10.23 8.23 -0.83
C GLY A 38 9.84 7.15 -1.86
N PHE A 39 10.05 5.85 -1.59
CA PHE A 39 9.56 4.79 -2.48
C PHE A 39 8.03 4.75 -2.52
N THR A 40 7.47 4.37 -3.67
CA THR A 40 6.00 4.37 -3.87
C THR A 40 5.48 3.01 -4.32
N THR A 41 4.23 2.71 -3.96
CA THR A 41 3.45 1.58 -4.49
C THR A 41 2.00 1.99 -4.73
N THR A 42 1.33 1.34 -5.68
CA THR A 42 -0.08 1.61 -6.00
C THR A 42 -1.00 0.79 -5.09
N ILE A 43 -2.01 1.45 -4.50
CA ILE A 43 -3.04 0.78 -3.70
C ILE A 43 -4.17 0.34 -4.64
N PRO A 44 -4.40 -0.97 -4.85
CA PRO A 44 -5.49 -1.42 -5.72
C PRO A 44 -6.85 -1.15 -5.04
N SER A 45 -7.71 -0.38 -5.72
CA SER A 45 -9.02 0.01 -5.18
C SER A 45 -9.99 -1.18 -5.11
N THR A 46 -10.11 -1.95 -6.19
CA THR A 46 -11.06 -3.08 -6.32
C THR A 46 -10.38 -4.29 -6.95
N PRO A 47 -9.42 -4.93 -6.24
CA PRO A 47 -8.75 -6.10 -6.76
C PRO A 47 -9.73 -7.28 -6.89
N SER A 48 -9.73 -7.96 -8.04
CA SER A 48 -10.49 -9.19 -8.28
C SER A 48 -9.70 -10.46 -7.93
N ASP A 49 -8.37 -10.37 -7.85
CA ASP A 49 -7.51 -11.48 -7.46
C ASP A 49 -7.59 -11.75 -5.95
N TRP A 50 -7.90 -13.00 -5.57
CA TRP A 50 -7.93 -13.44 -4.18
C TRP A 50 -6.57 -13.32 -3.47
N ARG A 51 -5.47 -13.35 -4.23
CA ARG A 51 -4.09 -13.19 -3.74
C ARG A 51 -3.68 -11.72 -3.58
N ALA A 52 -4.49 -10.76 -4.01
CA ALA A 52 -4.11 -9.34 -4.02
C ALA A 52 -3.59 -8.84 -2.67
N GLY A 53 -4.20 -9.26 -1.56
CA GLY A 53 -3.73 -8.89 -0.22
C GLY A 53 -2.34 -9.45 0.13
N THR A 54 -2.05 -10.69 -0.29
CA THR A 54 -0.74 -11.32 -0.08
C THR A 54 0.33 -10.71 -0.98
N ASN A 55 0.00 -10.48 -2.25
CA ASN A 55 0.91 -9.85 -3.22
C ASN A 55 1.27 -8.44 -2.79
N PHE A 56 0.27 -7.63 -2.40
CA PHE A 56 0.51 -6.29 -1.89
C PHE A 56 1.41 -6.27 -0.65
N ALA A 57 1.22 -7.21 0.28
CA ALA A 57 2.11 -7.34 1.45
C ALA A 57 3.56 -7.69 1.06
N LYS A 58 3.76 -8.55 0.04
CA LYS A 58 5.10 -8.87 -0.50
C LYS A 58 5.74 -7.63 -1.12
N ASP A 59 4.98 -6.82 -1.86
CA ASP A 59 5.49 -5.59 -2.47
C ASP A 59 5.92 -4.56 -1.41
N ILE A 60 5.15 -4.41 -0.34
CA ILE A 60 5.56 -3.58 0.81
C ILE A 60 6.86 -4.10 1.42
N LYS A 61 6.99 -5.42 1.63
CA LYS A 61 8.22 -6.01 2.18
C LYS A 61 9.42 -5.74 1.28
N ARG A 62 9.26 -5.83 -0.05
CA ARG A 62 10.31 -5.49 -1.02
C ARG A 62 10.71 -4.02 -0.92
N ILE A 63 9.75 -3.11 -0.80
CA ILE A 63 10.03 -1.67 -0.65
C ILE A 63 10.79 -1.40 0.65
N GLN A 64 10.39 -2.05 1.75
CA GLN A 64 11.11 -1.91 3.02
C GLN A 64 12.53 -2.49 2.95
N ALA A 65 12.76 -3.55 2.18
CA ALA A 65 14.08 -4.14 1.98
C ALA A 65 15.01 -3.30 1.09
N ARG A 66 14.48 -2.38 0.27
CA ARG A 66 15.29 -1.44 -0.53
C ARG A 66 16.07 -0.41 0.31
N ARG A 67 15.86 -0.36 1.63
CA ARG A 67 16.54 0.56 2.57
C ARG A 67 18.07 0.38 2.71
N HIS A 68 18.72 -0.51 1.96
CA HIS A 68 20.11 -0.92 2.18
C HIS A 68 21.00 -0.97 0.92
N THR A 69 20.89 0.03 0.05
CA THR A 69 21.91 0.34 -0.99
C THR A 69 22.07 1.84 -1.08
#